data_AF-H8GTJ8-F1
#
_entry.id   AF-H8GTJ8-F1
#
_cell.length_a   1.000
_cell.length_b   1.000
_cell.length_c   1.000
_cell.angle_alpha   90.00
_cell.angle_beta   90.00
_cell.angle_gamma   90.00
#
_symmetry.space_group_name_H-M   'P 1'
#
loop_
_entity.id
_entity.type
_entity.pdbx_description
1 polymer ?
#
loop_
_entity_poly.entity_id
_entity_poly.type
_entity_poly.pdbx_seq_one_letter_code
_entity_poly.pdbx_strand_id
1 'polypeptide(L)'
;MTHFARRFFALGLLAALSGAAHAQVGGQVAPVRAAPAFQGAKVGAGGLLTLTDGAQVTLSQKAGYLAGASVSVPASGAARAAELLGVLSGYEDGLAEPLEAFLKRSDVAGRLPQGVTVDAEPFTVTARLTGGRLNVSLVLAQVPAAQFAPVKTAQAARTATASPVVLRVYSDFQCPYCQQFETQTLPELQKALPADVRIEFHQFPLESIHPRARAAAEASECASAQGKFWAYKDALFADRSWLSGDAATAFTAIAGKAGLNLTAFKGCLAARGGRAAVDAGLAEADRLGLQGTPSVFVNGYAVADPYDAPALLRLIAYARAVDTAPAAATPVTAPSPLPSPKAVPATPPATR
;
A
#
# COMPACT_ATOMS: atom_id res chain seq x y z
N MET A 1 -27.41 1.15 -10.33
CA MET A 1 -26.44 2.25 -10.22
C MET A 1 -25.06 1.61 -10.20
N THR A 2 -24.56 1.33 -11.39
CA THR A 2 -23.47 0.43 -11.71
C THR A 2 -22.14 1.18 -11.84
N HIS A 3 -21.05 0.49 -11.51
CA HIS A 3 -19.66 0.93 -11.45
C HIS A 3 -19.13 1.69 -12.70
N PHE A 4 -19.44 2.98 -12.85
CA PHE A 4 -18.95 3.75 -14.00
C PHE A 4 -18.39 5.16 -13.70
N ALA A 5 -17.98 5.46 -12.46
CA ALA A 5 -17.47 6.80 -12.14
C ALA A 5 -16.37 6.86 -11.06
N ARG A 6 -15.54 5.83 -10.95
CA ARG A 6 -14.32 5.87 -10.11
C ARG A 6 -13.21 5.13 -10.81
N ARG A 7 -12.24 5.87 -11.36
CA ARG A 7 -10.83 5.50 -11.58
C ARG A 7 -10.21 6.45 -12.62
N PHE A 8 -9.58 7.50 -12.10
CA PHE A 8 -8.48 8.28 -12.70
C PHE A 8 -7.49 8.37 -11.52
N PHE A 9 -6.26 7.86 -11.55
CA PHE A 9 -5.18 8.12 -12.49
C PHE A 9 -4.45 6.81 -12.87
N ALA A 10 -4.27 6.58 -14.17
CA ALA A 10 -3.23 5.74 -14.72
C ALA A 10 -2.27 6.64 -15.52
N LEU A 11 -1.59 7.54 -14.82
CA LEU A 11 -0.31 8.07 -15.25
C LEU A 11 0.57 8.00 -14.02
N GLY A 12 1.62 7.18 -14.08
CA GLY A 12 2.64 7.19 -13.07
C GLY A 12 3.18 8.61 -12.96
N LEU A 13 2.84 9.30 -11.87
CA LEU A 13 3.72 10.34 -11.36
C LEU A 13 4.97 9.59 -10.89
N LEU A 14 5.94 9.44 -11.78
CA LEU A 14 7.34 9.26 -11.41
C LEU A 14 7.77 10.53 -10.68
N ALA A 15 7.41 10.65 -9.41
CA ALA A 15 8.00 11.62 -8.53
C ALA A 15 9.32 11.02 -8.04
N ALA A 16 10.39 11.19 -8.82
CA ALA A 16 11.73 11.14 -8.28
C ALA A 16 11.87 12.35 -7.33
N LEU A 17 11.51 12.15 -6.06
CA LEU A 17 11.59 13.17 -5.01
C LEU A 17 13.03 13.29 -4.51
N SER A 18 13.87 14.00 -5.27
CA SER A 18 15.14 14.51 -4.76
C SER A 18 14.94 15.96 -4.30
N GLY A 19 14.58 16.18 -3.04
CA GLY A 19 14.43 17.57 -2.58
C GLY A 19 13.94 17.79 -1.16
N ALA A 20 14.75 17.42 -0.16
CA ALA A 20 14.74 17.94 1.20
C ALA A 20 13.43 17.88 2.03
N ALA A 21 13.58 18.01 3.34
CA ALA A 21 12.53 17.82 4.34
C ALA A 21 11.38 18.85 4.19
N HIS A 22 10.27 18.46 3.57
CA HIS A 22 9.10 19.31 3.46
C HIS A 22 7.90 18.69 4.18
N ALA A 23 7.36 19.48 5.11
CA ALA A 23 5.97 19.56 5.50
C ALA A 23 4.97 18.80 4.62
N GLN A 24 4.52 17.63 5.06
CA GLN A 24 3.62 16.79 4.27
C GLN A 24 2.44 16.33 5.10
N VAL A 25 1.31 16.11 4.43
CA VAL A 25 0.23 15.32 4.99
C VAL A 25 0.77 13.95 5.41
N GLY A 26 0.43 13.53 6.63
CA GLY A 26 1.07 12.41 7.35
C GLY A 26 2.25 12.81 8.23
N GLY A 27 2.77 14.04 8.11
CA GLY A 27 3.80 14.62 8.97
C GLY A 27 3.25 15.44 10.14
N GLN A 28 4.13 15.93 11.01
CA GLN A 28 3.76 16.84 12.09
C GLN A 28 3.34 18.21 11.54
N VAL A 29 2.31 18.83 12.14
CA VAL A 29 1.77 20.12 11.67
C VAL A 29 2.74 21.29 11.89
N ALA A 30 3.58 21.23 12.93
CA ALA A 30 4.46 22.35 13.28
C ALA A 30 5.48 22.70 12.17
N PRO A 31 6.24 21.74 11.61
CA PRO A 31 7.08 21.98 10.43
C PRO A 31 6.30 22.51 9.22
N VAL A 32 5.05 22.06 9.03
CA VAL A 32 4.20 22.54 7.93
C VAL A 32 3.93 24.02 8.04
N ARG A 33 3.56 24.50 9.23
CA ARG A 33 3.30 25.93 9.45
C ARG A 33 4.55 26.80 9.28
N ALA A 34 5.74 26.22 9.46
CA ALA A 34 7.01 26.93 9.32
C ALA A 34 7.55 26.94 7.87
N ALA A 35 6.88 26.26 6.93
CA ALA A 35 7.34 26.18 5.55
C ALA A 35 7.36 27.58 4.89
N PRO A 36 8.34 27.86 3.99
CA PRO A 36 8.45 29.13 3.28
C PRO A 36 7.15 29.60 2.62
N ALA A 37 6.36 28.67 2.09
CA ALA A 37 5.07 28.95 1.45
C ALA A 37 4.04 29.63 2.36
N PHE A 38 4.19 29.54 3.69
CA PHE A 38 3.30 30.17 4.67
C PHE A 38 3.97 31.32 5.44
N GLN A 39 5.17 31.75 5.05
CA GLN A 39 5.82 32.90 5.67
C GLN A 39 4.97 34.17 5.47
N GLY A 40 4.81 34.94 6.55
CA GLY A 40 3.98 36.16 6.55
C GLY A 40 2.47 35.91 6.58
N ALA A 41 2.02 34.65 6.67
CA ALA A 41 0.60 34.33 6.81
C ALA A 41 0.02 34.89 8.11
N LYS A 42 -1.16 35.51 8.04
CA LYS A 42 -1.94 35.89 9.23
C LYS A 42 -2.69 34.66 9.74
N VAL A 43 -2.53 34.35 11.03
CA VAL A 43 -3.23 33.24 11.67
C VAL A 43 -4.53 33.75 12.28
N GLY A 44 -5.66 33.26 11.77
CA GLY A 44 -7.01 33.53 12.27
C GLY A 44 -7.53 32.45 13.22
N ALA A 45 -8.79 32.61 13.63
CA ALA A 45 -9.49 31.63 14.45
C ALA A 45 -9.51 30.24 13.76
N GLY A 46 -9.43 29.18 14.56
CA GLY A 46 -9.40 27.79 14.03
C GLY A 46 -8.13 27.43 13.27
N GLY A 47 -7.08 28.26 13.30
CA GLY A 47 -5.82 28.00 12.60
C GLY A 47 -5.85 28.29 11.10
N LEU A 48 -6.82 29.10 10.64
CA LEU A 48 -6.88 29.59 9.26
C LEU A 48 -5.66 30.48 8.97
N LEU A 49 -4.86 30.09 7.97
CA LEU A 49 -3.75 30.89 7.48
C LEU A 49 -4.24 31.75 6.31
N THR A 50 -4.09 33.06 6.40
CA THR A 50 -4.38 33.98 5.28
C THR A 50 -3.07 34.52 4.73
N LEU A 51 -2.76 34.17 3.48
CA LEU A 51 -1.57 34.61 2.76
C LEU A 51 -1.72 36.04 2.22
N THR A 52 -0.60 36.65 1.85
CA THR A 52 -0.53 38.04 1.37
C THR A 52 -1.28 38.26 0.04
N ASP A 53 -1.40 37.22 -0.77
CA ASP A 53 -2.15 37.18 -2.03
C ASP A 53 -3.66 36.91 -1.84
N GLY A 54 -4.13 36.80 -0.59
CA GLY A 54 -5.53 36.51 -0.26
C GLY A 54 -5.92 35.04 -0.37
N ALA A 55 -4.98 34.12 -0.60
CA ALA A 55 -5.19 32.69 -0.43
C ALA A 55 -5.40 32.36 1.04
N GLN A 56 -6.29 31.39 1.30
CA GLN A 56 -6.62 30.93 2.63
C GLN A 56 -6.32 29.45 2.74
N VAL A 57 -5.63 29.03 3.81
CA VAL A 57 -5.22 27.65 4.02
C VAL A 57 -5.67 27.20 5.40
N THR A 58 -6.33 26.04 5.47
CA THR A 58 -6.71 25.39 6.72
C THR A 58 -6.00 24.04 6.79
N LEU A 59 -5.31 23.79 7.90
CA LEU A 59 -4.61 22.54 8.16
C LEU A 59 -5.49 21.65 9.07
N SER A 60 -5.89 20.48 8.58
CA SER A 60 -6.66 19.51 9.36
C SER A 60 -5.71 18.67 10.20
N GLN A 61 -5.80 18.78 11.52
CA GLN A 61 -4.90 18.12 12.46
C GLN A 61 -5.57 16.97 13.20
N LYS A 62 -4.87 15.85 13.34
CA LYS A 62 -5.22 14.72 14.23
C LYS A 62 -4.00 14.32 15.05
N ALA A 63 -4.12 14.33 16.37
CA ALA A 63 -3.05 13.93 17.30
C ALA A 63 -1.67 14.61 17.04
N GLY A 64 -1.65 15.86 16.58
CA GLY A 64 -0.39 16.56 16.24
C GLY A 64 0.05 16.45 14.78
N TYR A 65 -0.58 15.57 14.00
CA TYR A 65 -0.24 15.30 12.60
C TYR A 65 -1.22 15.93 11.63
N LEU A 66 -0.72 16.27 10.44
CA LEU A 66 -1.52 16.80 9.35
C LEU A 66 -2.27 15.65 8.67
N ALA A 67 -3.58 15.56 8.89
CA ALA A 67 -4.46 14.57 8.27
C ALA A 67 -4.99 15.00 6.89
N GLY A 68 -4.91 16.30 6.60
CA GLY A 68 -5.34 16.90 5.35
C GLY A 68 -5.21 18.42 5.40
N ALA A 69 -5.53 19.07 4.30
CA ALA A 69 -5.54 20.52 4.20
C ALA A 69 -6.59 21.00 3.21
N SER A 70 -7.03 22.24 3.37
CA SER A 70 -7.92 22.92 2.44
C SER A 70 -7.32 24.25 2.05
N VAL A 71 -7.32 24.53 0.75
CA VAL A 71 -6.87 25.78 0.16
C VAL A 71 -8.08 26.46 -0.49
N SER A 72 -8.27 27.75 -0.23
CA SER A 72 -9.28 28.58 -0.85
C SER A 72 -8.63 29.78 -1.51
N VAL A 73 -8.81 29.91 -2.81
CA VAL A 73 -8.24 30.98 -3.65
C VAL A 73 -9.34 31.64 -4.47
N PRO A 74 -9.13 32.83 -5.07
CA PRO A 74 -10.04 33.36 -6.09
C PRO A 74 -10.31 32.31 -7.19
N ALA A 75 -11.47 32.36 -7.84
CA ALA A 75 -11.88 31.38 -8.86
C ALA A 75 -10.86 31.14 -9.98
N SER A 76 -10.09 32.18 -10.34
CA SER A 76 -9.02 32.12 -11.35
C SER A 76 -7.70 31.54 -10.84
N GLY A 77 -7.56 31.31 -9.53
CA GLY A 77 -6.31 30.97 -8.86
C GLY A 77 -5.95 29.48 -8.86
N ALA A 78 -6.37 28.69 -9.86
CA ALA A 78 -6.13 27.25 -9.89
C ALA A 78 -4.64 26.88 -9.74
N ALA A 79 -3.75 27.60 -10.44
CA ALA A 79 -2.30 27.44 -10.33
C ALA A 79 -1.81 27.59 -8.89
N ARG A 80 -2.28 28.65 -8.21
CA ARG A 80 -1.90 28.95 -6.83
C ARG A 80 -2.44 27.91 -5.85
N ALA A 81 -3.66 27.42 -6.07
CA ALA A 81 -4.18 26.30 -5.28
C ALA A 81 -3.29 25.06 -5.45
N ALA A 82 -2.85 24.78 -6.66
CA ALA A 82 -2.04 23.62 -6.96
C ALA A 82 -0.63 23.70 -6.38
N GLU A 83 0.01 24.87 -6.41
CA GLU A 83 1.30 25.13 -5.73
C GLU A 83 1.19 24.89 -4.22
N LEU A 84 0.19 25.49 -3.56
CA LEU A 84 0.00 25.34 -2.12
C LEU A 84 -0.29 23.88 -1.73
N LEU A 85 -1.11 23.18 -2.52
CA LEU A 85 -1.38 21.76 -2.31
C LEU A 85 -0.17 20.88 -2.63
N GLY A 86 0.67 21.28 -3.58
CA GLY A 86 1.95 20.64 -3.90
C GLY A 86 2.86 20.60 -2.68
N VAL A 87 3.06 21.76 -2.04
CA VAL A 87 3.81 21.86 -0.78
C VAL A 87 3.16 21.00 0.31
N LEU A 88 1.85 21.11 0.51
CA LEU A 88 1.13 20.37 1.57
C LEU A 88 1.14 18.85 1.38
N SER A 89 1.18 18.39 0.14
CA SER A 89 1.18 16.97 -0.20
C SER A 89 2.59 16.39 -0.34
N GLY A 90 3.62 17.25 -0.52
CA GLY A 90 4.99 16.85 -0.82
C GLY A 90 5.25 16.54 -2.29
N TYR A 91 4.26 16.74 -3.16
CA TYR A 91 4.41 16.60 -4.60
C TYR A 91 5.02 17.85 -5.24
N GLU A 92 5.13 18.94 -4.48
CA GLU A 92 5.67 20.23 -4.92
C GLU A 92 5.08 20.62 -6.30
N ASP A 93 5.92 20.96 -7.27
CA ASP A 93 5.51 21.34 -8.62
C ASP A 93 4.80 20.20 -9.39
N GLY A 94 4.97 18.95 -8.97
CA GLY A 94 4.38 17.76 -9.62
C GLY A 94 2.85 17.69 -9.56
N LEU A 95 2.20 18.42 -8.64
CA LEU A 95 0.74 18.48 -8.55
C LEU A 95 0.12 19.59 -9.41
N ALA A 96 0.91 20.59 -9.79
CA ALA A 96 0.42 21.83 -10.40
C ALA A 96 -0.33 21.58 -11.71
N GLU A 97 0.37 21.03 -12.69
CA GLU A 97 -0.16 20.77 -14.03
C GLU A 97 -1.30 19.73 -14.03
N PRO A 98 -1.19 18.57 -13.35
CA PRO A 98 -2.28 17.59 -13.31
C PRO A 98 -3.57 18.14 -12.70
N LEU A 99 -3.48 18.92 -11.61
CA LEU A 99 -4.64 19.49 -10.95
C LEU A 99 -5.30 20.55 -11.82
N GLU A 100 -4.51 21.43 -12.44
CA GLU A 100 -5.04 22.41 -13.37
C GLU A 100 -5.75 21.77 -14.57
N ALA A 101 -5.11 20.78 -15.20
CA ALA A 101 -5.68 20.06 -16.32
C ALA A 101 -7.00 19.40 -15.92
N PHE A 102 -7.05 18.81 -14.73
CA PHE A 102 -8.27 18.22 -14.18
C PHE A 102 -9.39 19.26 -14.00
N LEU A 103 -9.10 20.40 -13.35
CA LEU A 103 -10.09 21.45 -13.08
C LEU A 103 -10.63 22.12 -14.36
N LYS A 104 -9.83 22.16 -15.43
CA LYS A 104 -10.18 22.76 -16.73
C LYS A 104 -11.05 21.86 -17.61
N ARG A 105 -11.17 20.57 -17.30
CA ARG A 105 -12.04 19.67 -18.07
C ARG A 105 -13.50 20.12 -18.00
N SER A 106 -14.20 20.10 -19.13
CA SER A 106 -15.59 20.56 -19.21
C SER A 106 -16.55 19.80 -18.30
N ASP A 107 -16.36 18.48 -18.15
CA ASP A 107 -17.14 17.62 -17.27
C ASP A 107 -16.91 17.91 -15.78
N VAL A 108 -15.73 18.42 -15.42
CA VAL A 108 -15.36 18.83 -14.07
C VAL A 108 -15.82 20.26 -13.79
N ALA A 109 -15.49 21.20 -14.68
CA ALA A 109 -15.80 22.62 -14.53
C ALA A 109 -17.30 22.88 -14.32
N GLY A 110 -18.16 22.20 -15.07
CA GLY A 110 -19.62 22.30 -14.93
C GLY A 110 -20.16 21.74 -13.59
N ARG A 111 -19.36 20.93 -12.88
CA ARG A 111 -19.72 20.28 -11.61
C ARG A 111 -19.07 20.93 -10.38
N LEU A 112 -18.14 21.88 -10.57
CA LEU A 112 -17.45 22.55 -9.46
C LEU A 112 -18.39 23.23 -8.45
N PRO A 113 -19.53 23.86 -8.83
CA PRO A 113 -20.46 24.41 -7.85
C PRO A 113 -21.06 23.37 -6.89
N GLN A 114 -21.31 22.15 -7.40
CA GLN A 114 -21.83 21.02 -6.63
C GLN A 114 -20.73 20.33 -5.81
N GLY A 115 -19.46 20.51 -6.21
CA GLY A 115 -18.31 19.83 -5.64
C GLY A 115 -17.95 18.59 -6.45
N VAL A 116 -16.66 18.41 -6.68
CA VAL A 116 -16.09 17.26 -7.38
C VAL A 116 -15.07 16.60 -6.48
N THR A 117 -15.26 15.32 -6.18
CA THR A 117 -14.33 14.52 -5.38
C THR A 117 -13.70 13.45 -6.26
N VAL A 118 -12.37 13.31 -6.15
CA VAL A 118 -11.57 12.29 -6.82
C VAL A 118 -10.66 11.60 -5.82
N ASP A 119 -10.49 10.30 -6.00
CA ASP A 119 -9.48 9.53 -5.28
C ASP A 119 -8.18 9.63 -6.09
N ALA A 120 -7.18 10.32 -5.55
CA ALA A 120 -5.86 10.56 -6.13
C ALA A 120 -4.82 10.04 -5.14
N GLU A 121 -4.62 8.72 -5.13
CA GLU A 121 -3.77 8.03 -4.14
C GLU A 121 -2.41 8.76 -3.94
N PRO A 122 -2.03 9.05 -2.68
CA PRO A 122 -2.61 8.56 -1.43
C PRO A 122 -3.75 9.44 -0.86
N PHE A 123 -4.27 10.40 -1.61
CA PHE A 123 -5.24 11.38 -1.14
C PHE A 123 -6.65 11.21 -1.73
N THR A 124 -7.63 11.74 -1.03
CA THR A 124 -8.91 12.13 -1.61
C THR A 124 -8.89 13.64 -1.80
N VAL A 125 -9.07 14.10 -3.04
CA VAL A 125 -9.11 15.51 -3.41
C VAL A 125 -10.54 15.92 -3.67
N THR A 126 -10.99 17.02 -3.07
CA THR A 126 -12.31 17.61 -3.33
C THR A 126 -12.14 19.06 -3.77
N ALA A 127 -12.67 19.41 -4.94
CA ALA A 127 -12.68 20.75 -5.48
C ALA A 127 -14.11 21.29 -5.54
N ARG A 128 -14.31 22.53 -5.09
CA ARG A 128 -15.60 23.21 -5.12
C ARG A 128 -15.47 24.70 -5.41
N LEU A 129 -16.25 25.20 -6.34
CA LEU A 129 -16.36 26.63 -6.62
C LEU A 129 -17.55 27.20 -5.85
N THR A 130 -17.32 28.14 -4.92
CA THR A 130 -18.39 28.74 -4.11
C THR A 130 -18.03 30.17 -3.76
N GLY A 131 -18.97 31.11 -3.93
CA GLY A 131 -18.76 32.52 -3.59
C GLY A 131 -17.59 33.19 -4.33
N GLY A 132 -17.37 32.83 -5.60
CA GLY A 132 -16.25 33.35 -6.39
C GLY A 132 -14.87 32.81 -6.00
N ARG A 133 -14.82 31.78 -5.14
CA ARG A 133 -13.58 31.15 -4.68
C ARG A 133 -13.54 29.67 -5.05
N LEU A 134 -12.38 29.22 -5.51
CA LEU A 134 -12.06 27.82 -5.70
C LEU A 134 -11.52 27.27 -4.37
N ASN A 135 -12.22 26.30 -3.81
CA ASN A 135 -11.84 25.60 -2.60
C ASN A 135 -11.39 24.20 -2.99
N VAL A 136 -10.15 23.84 -2.68
CA VAL A 136 -9.60 22.52 -2.96
C VAL A 136 -9.04 21.94 -1.66
N SER A 137 -9.55 20.79 -1.25
CA SER A 137 -9.07 20.07 -0.09
C SER A 137 -8.44 18.75 -0.49
N LEU A 138 -7.36 18.38 0.18
CA LEU A 138 -6.77 17.05 0.11
C LEU A 138 -6.75 16.43 1.52
N VAL A 139 -7.09 15.15 1.62
CA VAL A 139 -7.11 14.38 2.86
C VAL A 139 -6.47 13.03 2.59
N LEU A 140 -5.73 12.45 3.56
CA LEU A 140 -5.26 11.07 3.39
C LEU A 140 -6.45 10.14 3.19
N ALA A 141 -6.45 9.46 2.05
CA ALA A 141 -7.39 8.40 1.80
C ALA A 141 -7.06 7.23 2.74
N GLN A 142 -8.08 6.70 3.40
CA GLN A 142 -7.96 5.51 4.23
C GLN A 142 -8.94 4.46 3.72
N VAL A 143 -8.40 3.34 3.27
CA VAL A 143 -9.18 2.14 3.02
C VAL A 143 -9.66 1.59 4.38
N PRO A 144 -10.98 1.43 4.60
CA PRO A 144 -11.50 0.89 5.85
C PRO A 144 -10.92 -0.49 6.18
N ALA A 145 -10.61 -0.74 7.44
CA ALA A 145 -10.01 -2.00 7.88
C ALA A 145 -10.79 -3.25 7.44
N ALA A 146 -12.13 -3.17 7.41
CA ALA A 146 -13.03 -4.25 7.00
C ALA A 146 -12.93 -4.63 5.51
N GLN A 147 -12.26 -3.82 4.69
CA GLN A 147 -11.98 -4.18 3.32
C GLN A 147 -10.83 -5.19 3.24
N PHE A 148 -9.80 -5.06 4.08
CA PHE A 148 -8.66 -5.97 4.03
C PHE A 148 -9.04 -7.38 4.51
N ALA A 149 -8.53 -8.40 3.82
CA ALA A 149 -8.77 -9.78 4.19
C ALA A 149 -8.07 -10.12 5.53
N PRO A 150 -8.60 -11.07 6.30
CA PRO A 150 -7.98 -11.50 7.55
C PRO A 150 -6.57 -12.08 7.35
N VAL A 151 -5.73 -11.96 8.38
CA VAL A 151 -4.30 -12.36 8.38
C VAL A 151 -4.01 -13.80 7.95
N LYS A 152 -5.02 -14.70 7.99
CA LYS A 152 -4.87 -16.07 7.49
C LYS A 152 -4.57 -16.14 5.99
N THR A 153 -5.10 -15.23 5.18
CA THR A 153 -4.72 -15.10 3.77
C THR A 153 -3.40 -14.34 3.62
N ALA A 154 -3.09 -13.43 4.55
CA ALA A 154 -1.83 -12.71 4.66
C ALA A 154 -0.71 -13.49 5.40
N GLN A 155 -0.55 -14.77 5.05
CA GLN A 155 0.58 -15.70 5.28
C GLN A 155 1.48 -15.58 6.54
N ALA A 156 0.84 -15.21 7.65
CA ALA A 156 1.41 -14.99 8.97
C ALA A 156 2.28 -13.74 9.03
N ALA A 157 1.83 -12.75 9.80
CA ALA A 157 2.57 -11.52 9.90
C ALA A 157 3.91 -11.69 10.62
N ARG A 158 4.92 -10.92 10.19
CA ARG A 158 6.17 -10.78 10.96
C ARG A 158 5.86 -9.80 12.11
N THR A 159 6.09 -10.25 13.36
CA THR A 159 5.80 -9.60 14.67
C THR A 159 4.40 -9.82 15.27
N ALA A 160 4.14 -9.23 16.45
CA ALA A 160 3.05 -9.57 17.40
C ALA A 160 1.63 -9.57 16.80
N THR A 161 0.82 -10.52 17.25
CA THR A 161 -0.56 -10.76 16.78
C THR A 161 -1.57 -9.66 17.14
N ALA A 162 -1.20 -8.71 18.00
CA ALA A 162 -2.02 -7.57 18.43
C ALA A 162 -1.27 -6.25 18.26
N SER A 163 -0.88 -5.96 17.02
CA SER A 163 -0.19 -4.72 16.66
C SER A 163 -1.18 -3.62 16.26
N PRO A 164 -1.03 -2.38 16.77
CA PRO A 164 -1.87 -1.25 16.38
C PRO A 164 -1.61 -0.74 14.95
N VAL A 165 -0.49 -1.15 14.34
CA VAL A 165 -0.07 -0.68 13.00
C VAL A 165 0.34 -1.84 12.12
N VAL A 166 -0.31 -1.96 10.97
CA VAL A 166 -0.11 -3.05 10.02
C VAL A 166 0.50 -2.51 8.73
N LEU A 167 1.71 -2.95 8.38
CA LEU A 167 2.29 -2.71 7.06
C LEU A 167 1.86 -3.84 6.11
N ARG A 168 1.01 -3.53 5.14
CA ARG A 168 0.52 -4.49 4.14
C ARG A 168 1.27 -4.31 2.84
N VAL A 169 1.81 -5.40 2.31
CA VAL A 169 2.59 -5.41 1.08
C VAL A 169 1.94 -6.38 0.09
N TYR A 170 1.29 -5.85 -0.94
CA TYR A 170 0.78 -6.61 -2.08
C TYR A 170 1.88 -6.73 -3.11
N SER A 171 2.33 -7.95 -3.36
CA SER A 171 3.60 -8.21 -4.00
C SER A 171 3.53 -9.34 -5.01
N ASP A 172 4.45 -9.27 -5.97
CA ASP A 172 4.65 -10.25 -7.03
C ASP A 172 6.11 -10.70 -7.00
N PHE A 173 6.34 -12.00 -6.80
CA PHE A 173 7.70 -12.56 -6.74
C PHE A 173 8.53 -12.34 -8.01
N GLN A 174 7.91 -12.25 -9.19
CA GLN A 174 8.61 -12.06 -10.45
C GLN A 174 8.92 -10.58 -10.71
N CYS A 175 8.17 -9.66 -10.11
CA CYS A 175 8.32 -8.23 -10.30
C CYS A 175 9.68 -7.71 -9.77
N PRO A 176 10.50 -7.05 -10.61
CA PRO A 176 11.81 -6.52 -10.17
C PRO A 176 11.66 -5.40 -9.14
N TYR A 177 10.59 -4.62 -9.20
CA TYR A 177 10.26 -3.58 -8.22
C TYR A 177 9.89 -4.16 -6.85
N CYS A 178 9.16 -5.27 -6.83
CA CYS A 178 8.91 -6.01 -5.59
C CYS A 178 10.22 -6.57 -5.02
N GLN A 179 11.09 -7.12 -5.87
CA GLN A 179 12.40 -7.59 -5.44
C GLN A 179 13.21 -6.46 -4.78
N GLN A 180 13.26 -5.27 -5.39
CA GLN A 180 13.96 -4.12 -4.82
C GLN A 180 13.39 -3.75 -3.45
N PHE A 181 12.07 -3.60 -3.33
CA PHE A 181 11.42 -3.31 -2.05
C PHE A 181 11.79 -4.35 -0.99
N GLU A 182 11.69 -5.63 -1.33
CA GLU A 182 11.86 -6.74 -0.38
C GLU A 182 13.32 -6.99 0.03
N THR A 183 14.29 -6.68 -0.84
CA THR A 183 15.72 -6.91 -0.59
C THR A 183 16.47 -5.67 -0.11
N GLN A 184 15.90 -4.48 -0.28
CA GLN A 184 16.54 -3.21 0.05
C GLN A 184 15.70 -2.39 1.04
N THR A 185 14.52 -1.94 0.61
CA THR A 185 13.71 -1.00 1.41
C THR A 185 13.16 -1.63 2.69
N LEU A 186 12.57 -2.83 2.60
CA LEU A 186 12.00 -3.51 3.78
C LEU A 186 13.08 -3.84 4.82
N PRO A 187 14.26 -4.39 4.48
CA PRO A 187 15.36 -4.54 5.42
C PRO A 187 15.85 -3.23 6.03
N GLU A 188 15.91 -2.14 5.26
CA GLU A 188 16.26 -0.82 5.79
C GLU A 188 15.21 -0.32 6.79
N LEU A 189 13.93 -0.37 6.42
CA LEU A 189 12.82 -0.02 7.28
C LEU A 189 12.86 -0.81 8.59
N GLN A 190 13.11 -2.12 8.52
CA GLN A 190 13.19 -3.02 9.68
C GLN A 190 14.26 -2.61 10.71
N LYS A 191 15.33 -1.90 10.31
CA LYS A 191 16.36 -1.40 11.26
C LYS A 191 15.81 -0.34 12.20
N ALA A 192 14.80 0.41 11.77
CA ALA A 192 14.18 1.50 12.52
C ALA A 192 12.71 1.21 12.89
N LEU A 193 12.18 0.06 12.45
CA LEU A 193 10.78 -0.28 12.62
C LEU A 193 10.48 -0.58 14.10
N PRO A 194 9.45 0.04 14.70
CA PRO A 194 9.03 -0.31 16.04
C PRO A 194 8.61 -1.80 16.13
N ALA A 195 8.91 -2.44 17.27
CA ALA A 195 8.63 -3.87 17.48
C ALA A 195 7.14 -4.23 17.41
N ASP A 196 6.28 -3.25 17.61
CA ASP A 196 4.82 -3.35 17.58
C ASP A 196 4.24 -3.05 16.19
N VAL A 197 5.01 -3.06 15.10
CA VAL A 197 4.47 -2.99 13.72
C VAL A 197 4.42 -4.39 13.12
N ARG A 198 3.24 -4.77 12.65
CA ARG A 198 2.96 -6.07 12.05
C ARG A 198 3.05 -6.00 10.54
N ILE A 199 3.84 -6.87 9.93
CA ILE A 199 4.05 -6.86 8.46
C ILE A 199 3.29 -8.00 7.83
N GLU A 200 2.38 -7.69 6.91
CA GLU A 200 1.58 -8.64 6.13
C GLU A 200 2.09 -8.68 4.68
N PHE A 201 2.29 -9.88 4.15
CA PHE A 201 2.49 -10.10 2.72
C PHE A 201 1.20 -10.61 2.10
N HIS A 202 0.82 -10.04 0.96
CA HIS A 202 -0.37 -10.40 0.20
C HIS A 202 0.03 -10.77 -1.22
N GLN A 203 -0.48 -11.89 -1.71
CA GLN A 203 -0.24 -12.34 -3.08
C GLN A 203 -0.92 -11.41 -4.07
N PHE A 204 -0.15 -10.83 -4.98
CA PHE A 204 -0.69 -10.09 -6.12
C PHE A 204 0.12 -10.36 -7.40
N PRO A 205 0.18 -11.62 -7.87
CA PRO A 205 0.92 -11.95 -9.09
C PRO A 205 0.28 -11.28 -10.33
N LEU A 206 1.05 -10.47 -11.05
CA LEU A 206 0.62 -9.78 -12.27
C LEU A 206 0.73 -10.73 -13.48
N GLU A 207 -0.16 -11.72 -13.52
CA GLU A 207 -0.10 -12.86 -14.45
C GLU A 207 -0.07 -12.49 -15.95
N SER A 208 -0.61 -11.33 -16.31
CA SER A 208 -0.63 -10.83 -17.69
C SER A 208 0.76 -10.47 -18.22
N ILE A 209 1.70 -10.11 -17.34
CA ILE A 209 3.05 -9.65 -17.71
C ILE A 209 4.15 -10.49 -17.06
N HIS A 210 3.83 -11.25 -16.01
CA HIS A 210 4.76 -12.09 -15.27
C HIS A 210 4.33 -13.57 -15.29
N PRO A 211 4.69 -14.33 -16.35
CA PRO A 211 4.18 -15.69 -16.57
C PRO A 211 4.53 -16.72 -15.50
N ARG A 212 5.55 -16.47 -14.66
CA ARG A 212 5.96 -17.35 -13.55
C ARG A 212 5.50 -16.84 -12.17
N ALA A 213 4.89 -15.66 -12.09
CA ALA A 213 4.48 -15.04 -10.83
C ALA A 213 3.52 -15.92 -10.03
N ARG A 214 2.46 -16.44 -10.67
CA ARG A 214 1.50 -17.35 -10.01
C ARG A 214 2.17 -18.61 -9.47
N ALA A 215 3.07 -19.21 -10.24
CA ALA A 215 3.76 -20.43 -9.79
C ALA A 215 4.67 -20.16 -8.58
N ALA A 216 5.37 -19.02 -8.58
CA ALA A 216 6.18 -18.57 -7.44
C ALA A 216 5.33 -18.25 -6.21
N ALA A 217 4.20 -17.57 -6.40
CA ALA A 217 3.21 -17.31 -5.35
C ALA A 217 2.71 -18.61 -4.72
N GLU A 218 2.25 -19.58 -5.52
CA GLU A 218 1.79 -20.87 -4.99
C GLU A 218 2.91 -21.67 -4.31
N ALA A 219 4.15 -21.57 -4.78
CA ALA A 219 5.30 -22.14 -4.10
C ALA A 219 5.50 -21.55 -2.70
N SER A 220 5.36 -20.24 -2.55
CA SER A 220 5.43 -19.58 -1.25
C SER A 220 4.30 -20.00 -0.30
N GLU A 221 3.10 -20.27 -0.82
CA GLU A 221 2.01 -20.81 0.00
C GLU A 221 2.30 -22.25 0.46
N CYS A 222 2.94 -23.06 -0.39
CA CYS A 222 3.40 -24.38 0.02
C CYS A 222 4.46 -24.31 1.13
N ALA A 223 5.25 -23.24 1.19
CA ALA A 223 6.13 -22.95 2.32
C ALA A 223 5.35 -22.47 3.57
N SER A 224 4.31 -21.67 3.36
CA SER A 224 3.40 -21.20 4.41
C SER A 224 2.71 -22.36 5.13
N ALA A 225 2.27 -23.39 4.39
CA ALA A 225 1.69 -24.61 4.95
C ALA A 225 2.64 -25.37 5.91
N GLN A 226 3.94 -25.08 5.84
CA GLN A 226 4.97 -25.65 6.73
C GLN A 226 5.47 -24.64 7.80
N GLY A 227 4.83 -23.47 7.91
CA GLY A 227 5.25 -22.40 8.84
C GLY A 227 6.56 -21.71 8.44
N LYS A 228 6.98 -21.83 7.17
CA LYS A 228 8.26 -21.33 6.66
C LYS A 228 8.10 -20.25 5.58
N PHE A 229 6.94 -19.57 5.54
CA PHE A 229 6.64 -18.55 4.54
C PHE A 229 7.75 -17.50 4.41
N TRP A 230 8.07 -16.76 5.49
CA TRP A 230 9.06 -15.68 5.44
C TRP A 230 10.45 -16.14 4.99
N ALA A 231 10.93 -17.26 5.54
CA ALA A 231 12.23 -17.80 5.16
C ALA A 231 12.29 -18.16 3.66
N TYR A 232 11.21 -18.77 3.14
CA TYR A 232 11.12 -19.10 1.72
C TYR A 232 10.94 -17.86 0.84
N LYS A 233 10.09 -16.92 1.25
CA LYS A 233 9.84 -15.64 0.57
C LYS A 233 11.15 -14.85 0.39
N ASP A 234 11.90 -14.67 1.47
CA ASP A 234 13.18 -13.95 1.46
C ASP A 234 14.19 -14.67 0.54
N ALA A 235 14.26 -16.00 0.62
CA ALA A 235 15.13 -16.80 -0.26
C ALA A 235 14.71 -16.73 -1.74
N LEU A 236 13.41 -16.67 -2.03
CA LEU A 236 12.87 -16.62 -3.40
C LEU A 236 13.10 -15.27 -4.08
N PHE A 237 13.05 -14.16 -3.32
CA PHE A 237 13.43 -12.84 -3.83
C PHE A 237 14.95 -12.71 -4.03
N ALA A 238 15.74 -13.36 -3.17
CA ALA A 238 17.21 -13.37 -3.29
C ALA A 238 17.72 -14.26 -4.44
N ASP A 239 17.16 -15.45 -4.61
CA ASP A 239 17.54 -16.41 -5.64
C ASP A 239 16.58 -16.32 -6.84
N ARG A 240 17.02 -15.64 -7.91
CA ARG A 240 16.23 -15.42 -9.13
C ARG A 240 16.45 -16.51 -10.21
N SER A 241 17.09 -17.63 -9.86
CA SER A 241 17.36 -18.73 -10.81
C SER A 241 16.08 -19.32 -11.44
N TRP A 242 14.95 -19.22 -10.74
CA TRP A 242 13.64 -19.68 -11.19
C TRP A 242 13.00 -18.81 -12.30
N LEU A 243 13.61 -17.70 -12.71
CA LEU A 243 13.09 -16.86 -13.81
C LEU A 243 13.29 -17.50 -15.20
N SER A 244 14.25 -18.41 -15.33
CA SER A 244 14.53 -19.15 -16.56
C SER A 244 14.58 -20.66 -16.28
N GLY A 245 14.63 -21.49 -17.32
CA GLY A 245 14.67 -22.95 -17.17
C GLY A 245 13.46 -23.53 -16.41
N ASP A 246 13.69 -24.66 -15.73
CA ASP A 246 12.69 -25.35 -14.92
C ASP A 246 12.51 -24.68 -13.55
N ALA A 247 11.42 -23.91 -13.43
CA ALA A 247 11.06 -23.22 -12.20
C ALA A 247 10.77 -24.17 -11.03
N ALA A 248 10.20 -25.36 -11.27
CA ALA A 248 9.84 -26.29 -10.19
C ALA A 248 11.09 -26.86 -9.49
N THR A 249 12.13 -27.16 -10.27
CA THR A 249 13.44 -27.56 -9.73
C THR A 249 14.07 -26.42 -8.91
N ALA A 250 14.05 -25.19 -9.43
CA ALA A 250 14.58 -24.03 -8.70
C ALA A 250 13.81 -23.75 -7.40
N PHE A 251 12.47 -23.76 -7.43
CA PHE A 251 11.63 -23.62 -6.23
C PHE A 251 11.95 -24.68 -5.17
N THR A 252 12.14 -25.93 -5.59
CA THR A 252 12.52 -27.02 -4.69
C THR A 252 13.90 -26.79 -4.07
N ALA A 253 14.88 -26.33 -4.86
CA ALA A 253 16.22 -26.04 -4.34
C ALA A 253 16.20 -24.90 -3.30
N ILE A 254 15.43 -23.84 -3.58
CA ILE A 254 15.21 -22.72 -2.66
C ILE A 254 14.50 -23.20 -1.38
N ALA A 255 13.50 -24.08 -1.50
CA ALA A 255 12.82 -24.70 -0.36
C ALA A 255 13.79 -25.49 0.53
N GLY A 256 14.76 -26.18 -0.08
CA GLY A 256 15.82 -26.89 0.65
C GLY A 256 16.68 -25.94 1.47
N LYS A 257 17.13 -24.84 0.88
CA LYS A 257 17.92 -23.79 1.57
C LYS A 257 17.12 -23.14 2.72
N ALA A 258 15.81 -22.99 2.56
CA ALA A 258 14.92 -22.45 3.58
C ALA A 258 14.50 -23.47 4.66
N GLY A 259 14.99 -24.71 4.59
CA GLY A 259 14.78 -25.75 5.60
C GLY A 259 13.38 -26.38 5.59
N LEU A 260 12.75 -26.48 4.42
CA LEU A 260 11.44 -27.13 4.25
C LEU A 260 11.56 -28.65 4.10
N ASN A 261 10.49 -29.35 4.44
CA ASN A 261 10.31 -30.75 4.03
C ASN A 261 10.04 -30.81 2.52
N LEU A 262 11.04 -31.28 1.76
CA LEU A 262 10.99 -31.29 0.30
C LEU A 262 9.91 -32.23 -0.26
N THR A 263 9.65 -33.35 0.41
CA THR A 263 8.61 -34.30 -0.03
C THR A 263 7.22 -33.64 0.08
N ALA A 264 6.92 -33.03 1.22
CA ALA A 264 5.67 -32.30 1.44
C ALA A 264 5.55 -31.10 0.48
N PHE A 265 6.65 -30.35 0.29
CA PHE A 265 6.70 -29.19 -0.60
C PHE A 265 6.41 -29.57 -2.06
N LYS A 266 7.10 -30.59 -2.59
CA LYS A 266 6.87 -31.10 -3.96
C LYS A 266 5.45 -31.61 -4.14
N GLY A 267 4.92 -32.34 -3.16
CA GLY A 267 3.53 -32.80 -3.18
C GLY A 267 2.54 -31.63 -3.25
N CYS A 268 2.75 -30.60 -2.44
CA CYS A 268 1.95 -29.38 -2.46
C CYS A 268 2.03 -28.66 -3.83
N LEU A 269 3.24 -28.48 -4.37
CA LEU A 269 3.44 -27.85 -5.67
C LEU A 269 2.72 -28.60 -6.80
N ALA A 270 2.90 -29.93 -6.86
CA ALA A 270 2.27 -30.78 -7.87
C ALA A 270 0.73 -30.73 -7.77
N ALA A 271 0.20 -30.65 -6.56
CA ALA A 271 -1.23 -30.51 -6.29
C ALA A 271 -1.75 -29.07 -6.41
N ARG A 272 -0.91 -28.08 -6.75
CA ARG A 272 -1.26 -26.64 -6.77
C ARG A 272 -1.85 -26.18 -5.43
N GLY A 273 -1.30 -26.66 -4.31
CA GLY A 273 -1.85 -26.47 -2.97
C GLY A 273 -1.96 -25.01 -2.53
N GLY A 274 -1.18 -24.11 -3.14
CA GLY A 274 -1.25 -22.66 -2.91
C GLY A 274 -2.35 -21.93 -3.67
N ARG A 275 -2.99 -22.57 -4.66
CA ARG A 275 -3.89 -21.90 -5.60
C ARG A 275 -4.99 -21.10 -4.93
N ALA A 276 -5.67 -21.67 -3.94
CA ALA A 276 -6.80 -21.01 -3.28
C ALA A 276 -6.38 -19.72 -2.53
N ALA A 277 -5.19 -19.70 -1.94
CA ALA A 277 -4.67 -18.52 -1.25
C ALA A 277 -4.26 -17.43 -2.25
N VAL A 278 -3.63 -17.82 -3.37
CA VAL A 278 -3.30 -16.89 -4.46
C VAL A 278 -4.56 -16.29 -5.10
N ASP A 279 -5.58 -17.11 -5.36
CA ASP A 279 -6.86 -16.64 -5.90
C ASP A 279 -7.57 -15.67 -4.95
N ALA A 280 -7.48 -15.91 -3.63
CA ALA A 280 -8.01 -14.98 -2.63
C ALA A 280 -7.26 -13.64 -2.60
N GLY A 281 -5.92 -13.66 -2.71
CA GLY A 281 -5.11 -12.44 -2.77
C GLY A 281 -5.42 -11.59 -4.01
N LEU A 282 -5.57 -12.23 -5.17
CA LEU A 282 -5.97 -11.56 -6.41
C LEU A 282 -7.38 -10.95 -6.30
N ALA A 283 -8.34 -11.69 -5.77
CA ALA A 283 -9.70 -11.19 -5.57
C ALA A 283 -9.74 -9.97 -4.62
N GLU A 284 -8.89 -9.96 -3.59
CA GLU A 284 -8.74 -8.81 -2.71
C GLU A 284 -8.11 -7.61 -3.43
N ALA A 285 -7.02 -7.83 -4.18
CA ALA A 285 -6.35 -6.78 -4.96
C ALA A 285 -7.32 -6.13 -5.97
N ASP A 286 -8.13 -6.94 -6.66
CA ASP A 286 -9.18 -6.47 -7.58
C ASP A 286 -10.25 -5.64 -6.87
N ARG A 287 -10.71 -6.10 -5.69
CA ARG A 287 -11.70 -5.41 -4.87
C ARG A 287 -11.18 -4.08 -4.34
N LEU A 288 -9.90 -4.00 -3.98
CA LEU A 288 -9.20 -2.76 -3.63
C LEU A 288 -8.91 -1.89 -4.84
N GLY A 289 -8.93 -2.46 -6.04
CA GLY A 289 -8.62 -1.74 -7.28
C GLY A 289 -7.14 -1.48 -7.50
N LEU A 290 -6.27 -2.31 -6.92
CA LEU A 290 -4.83 -2.18 -7.08
C LEU A 290 -4.44 -2.34 -8.56
N GLN A 291 -3.53 -1.50 -9.03
CA GLN A 291 -3.13 -1.46 -10.45
C GLN A 291 -1.70 -1.96 -10.68
N GLY A 292 -0.96 -2.28 -9.62
CA GLY A 292 0.41 -2.73 -9.75
C GLY A 292 1.06 -3.14 -8.44
N THR A 293 2.31 -3.57 -8.54
CA THR A 293 3.09 -4.09 -7.42
C THR A 293 4.49 -3.43 -7.37
N PRO A 294 5.06 -3.19 -6.18
CA PRO A 294 4.42 -3.39 -4.88
C PRO A 294 3.35 -2.31 -4.65
N SER A 295 2.20 -2.72 -4.11
CA SER A 295 1.23 -1.78 -3.50
C SER A 295 1.36 -1.92 -1.99
N VAL A 296 1.66 -0.82 -1.29
CA VAL A 296 1.95 -0.84 0.14
C VAL A 296 0.98 0.04 0.89
N PHE A 297 0.48 -0.46 2.03
CA PHE A 297 -0.39 0.28 2.93
C PHE A 297 0.14 0.25 4.35
N VAL A 298 -0.02 1.36 5.08
CA VAL A 298 0.10 1.40 6.52
C VAL A 298 -1.30 1.53 7.09
N ASN A 299 -1.76 0.50 7.79
CA ASN A 299 -3.17 0.28 8.08
C ASN A 299 -4.00 0.38 6.78
N GLY A 300 -4.78 1.44 6.64
CA GLY A 300 -5.57 1.73 5.44
C GLY A 300 -5.00 2.82 4.54
N TYR A 301 -3.90 3.45 4.93
CA TYR A 301 -3.30 4.56 4.20
C TYR A 301 -2.35 4.03 3.14
N ALA A 302 -2.62 4.36 1.87
CA ALA A 302 -1.74 4.00 0.76
C ALA A 302 -0.41 4.74 0.89
N VAL A 303 0.69 4.06 0.59
CA VAL A 303 2.03 4.63 0.56
C VAL A 303 2.31 5.11 -0.85
N ALA A 304 2.57 6.42 -1.02
CA ALA A 304 2.85 7.02 -2.31
C ALA A 304 4.13 6.46 -2.96
N ASP A 305 5.21 6.44 -2.20
CA ASP A 305 6.49 5.86 -2.61
C ASP A 305 6.90 4.76 -1.62
N PRO A 306 6.73 3.48 -1.98
CA PRO A 306 7.10 2.37 -1.12
C PRO A 306 8.62 2.21 -0.96
N TYR A 307 9.44 2.95 -1.70
CA TYR A 307 10.91 2.88 -1.62
C TYR A 307 11.51 3.91 -0.65
N ASP A 308 10.74 4.91 -0.23
CA ASP A 308 11.14 5.92 0.75
C ASP A 308 10.87 5.41 2.18
N ALA A 309 11.88 4.76 2.76
CA ALA A 309 11.82 4.26 4.15
C ALA A 309 11.51 5.37 5.18
N PRO A 310 12.13 6.57 5.12
CA PRO A 310 11.71 7.70 5.95
C PRO A 310 10.22 8.08 5.82
N ALA A 311 9.65 8.13 4.61
CA ALA A 311 8.22 8.39 4.41
C ALA A 311 7.33 7.31 5.02
N LEU A 312 7.70 6.03 4.85
CA LEU A 312 7.02 4.91 5.48
C LEU A 312 7.01 5.02 7.01
N LEU A 313 8.16 5.35 7.63
CA LEU A 313 8.25 5.56 9.08
C LEU A 313 7.36 6.71 9.57
N ARG A 314 7.29 7.81 8.81
CA ARG A 314 6.38 8.92 9.12
C ARG A 314 4.92 8.48 9.06
N LEU A 315 4.53 7.73 8.04
CA LEU A 315 3.15 7.24 7.92
C LEU A 315 2.79 6.21 9.00
N ILE A 316 3.75 5.38 9.43
CA ILE A 316 3.61 4.49 10.59
C ILE A 316 3.38 5.28 11.87
N ALA A 317 4.15 6.35 12.11
CA ALA A 317 3.98 7.22 13.26
C ALA A 317 2.62 7.94 13.23
N TYR A 318 2.20 8.41 12.06
CA TYR A 318 0.87 8.97 11.83
C TYR A 318 -0.23 7.96 12.18
N ALA A 319 -0.24 6.79 11.54
CA ALA A 319 -1.24 5.76 11.75
C ALA A 319 -1.35 5.35 13.22
N ARG A 320 -0.20 5.19 13.91
CA ARG A 320 -0.16 4.91 15.35
C ARG A 320 -0.85 5.99 16.19
N ALA A 321 -0.67 7.26 15.82
CA ALA A 321 -1.20 8.37 16.60
C ALA A 321 -2.69 8.63 16.35
N VAL A 322 -3.18 8.34 15.14
CA VAL A 322 -4.54 8.72 14.71
C VAL A 322 -5.52 7.56 14.68
N ASP A 323 -5.06 6.34 14.42
CA ASP A 323 -5.93 5.17 14.41
C ASP A 323 -6.02 4.63 15.85
N THR A 324 -7.24 4.41 16.31
CA THR A 324 -7.44 3.52 17.45
C THR A 324 -7.09 2.11 16.98
N ALA A 325 -6.29 1.37 17.77
CA ALA A 325 -5.74 0.07 17.38
C ALA A 325 -6.81 -0.77 16.66
N PRO A 326 -6.54 -1.30 15.45
CA PRO A 326 -7.49 -2.19 14.79
C PRO A 326 -7.81 -3.30 15.78
N ALA A 327 -9.11 -3.58 15.98
CA ALA A 327 -9.56 -4.66 16.83
C ALA A 327 -8.72 -5.91 16.49
N ALA A 328 -8.01 -6.43 17.50
CA ALA A 328 -7.06 -7.52 17.32
C ALA A 328 -7.67 -8.57 16.40
N ALA A 329 -6.99 -8.89 15.31
CA ALA A 329 -7.41 -10.01 14.47
C ALA A 329 -7.47 -11.23 15.39
N THR A 330 -8.67 -11.79 15.60
CA THR A 330 -8.85 -12.93 16.50
C THR A 330 -7.84 -14.00 16.10
N PRO A 331 -7.02 -14.51 17.03
CA PRO A 331 -6.02 -15.52 16.69
C PRO A 331 -6.74 -16.73 16.09
N VAL A 332 -6.63 -16.81 14.77
CA VAL A 332 -6.70 -18.00 13.95
C VAL A 332 -5.88 -19.14 14.53
N THR A 333 -6.42 -19.99 15.42
CA THR A 333 -5.78 -21.26 15.79
C THR A 333 -5.22 -21.92 14.53
N ALA A 334 -3.94 -22.32 14.60
CA ALA A 334 -3.26 -23.00 13.51
C ALA A 334 -4.14 -24.16 13.01
N PRO A 335 -4.22 -24.41 11.69
CA PRO A 335 -4.89 -25.61 11.21
C PRO A 335 -4.27 -26.81 11.90
N SER A 336 -5.11 -27.71 12.42
CA SER A 336 -4.64 -29.01 12.91
C SER A 336 -3.75 -29.64 11.85
N PRO A 337 -2.64 -30.31 12.24
CA PRO A 337 -1.81 -31.01 11.29
C PRO A 337 -2.68 -31.89 10.41
N LEU A 338 -2.43 -31.86 9.10
CA LEU A 338 -3.08 -32.75 8.15
C LEU A 338 -3.02 -34.19 8.73
N PRO A 339 -4.13 -34.93 8.72
CA PRO A 339 -4.11 -36.32 9.16
C PRO A 339 -3.02 -37.04 8.37
N SER A 340 -2.17 -37.79 9.08
CA SER A 340 -1.15 -38.63 8.45
C SER A 340 -1.79 -39.46 7.33
N PRO A 341 -1.13 -39.63 6.18
CA PRO A 341 -1.66 -40.47 5.12
C PRO A 341 -1.94 -41.86 5.69
N LYS A 342 -3.20 -42.30 5.64
CA LYS A 342 -3.56 -43.67 5.99
C LYS A 342 -2.72 -44.59 5.09
N ALA A 343 -2.00 -45.52 5.71
CA ALA A 343 -1.30 -46.56 4.99
C ALA A 343 -2.28 -47.25 4.03
N VAL A 344 -1.95 -47.23 2.75
CA VAL A 344 -2.64 -48.05 1.74
C VAL A 344 -2.34 -49.51 2.09
N PRO A 345 -3.33 -50.37 2.31
CA PRO A 345 -3.08 -51.80 2.50
C PRO A 345 -2.38 -52.35 1.27
N ALA A 346 -1.25 -53.03 1.48
CA ALA A 346 -0.55 -53.71 0.41
C ALA A 346 -1.47 -54.77 -0.23
N THR A 347 -1.67 -54.67 -1.54
CA THR A 347 -2.34 -55.70 -2.33
C THR A 347 -1.52 -57.00 -2.26
N PRO A 348 -2.08 -58.15 -1.87
CA PRO A 348 -1.36 -59.41 -1.90
C PRO A 348 -0.94 -59.76 -3.34
N PRO A 349 0.22 -60.41 -3.54
CA PRO A 349 0.63 -60.85 -4.87
C PRO A 349 -0.35 -61.91 -5.38
N ALA A 350 -0.76 -61.77 -6.64
CA ALA A 350 -1.60 -62.74 -7.33
C ALA A 350 -0.85 -64.07 -7.45
N THR A 351 -1.36 -65.11 -6.81
CA THR A 351 -0.94 -66.49 -7.02
C THR A 351 -1.39 -66.96 -8.41
N ARG A 352 -0.44 -67.47 -9.20
CA ARG A 352 -0.68 -68.33 -10.35
C ARG A 352 -0.80 -69.77 -9.90
#